data_AF-X0SKH4-F1
#
_entry.id   AF-X0SKH4-F1
#
_cell.length_a   1.000
_cell.length_b   1.000
_cell.length_c   1.000
_cell.angle_alpha   90.00
_cell.angle_beta   90.00
_cell.angle_gamma   90.00
#
_symmetry.space_group_name_H-M   'P 1'
#
loop_
_entity.id
_entity.type
_entity.pdbx_description
1 polymer ?
#
loop_
_entity_poly.entity_id
_entity_poly.type
_entity_poly.pdbx_seq_one_letter_code
_entity_poly.pdbx_strand_id
1 'polypeptide(L)'
;MNPDPTSNDYFPIRIPFEVWDLDAEGGPAQIDIIILDRMQSVSAGGDFYAFNPYNRMYCHILHKPYSEAVADPDDADCEFLTWNLVFWGTDWVADDKVVFQYDNPILLGVDVFTFETVKTVGDVELAELDVEMINVFPNPYYASNPGETNRFDRFVTFNHLPPLSVSETTIRIFNLAGVQVRKFEKDDETQFVKWDLKNESGLPVASGIYIAYVDMPDLGKQKVLKVFIVQSKQMLQYY
;
A
#
# COMPACT_ATOMS: atom_id res chain seq x y z
N MET A 1 34.61 -0.73 -14.55
CA MET A 1 33.93 -1.91 -15.13
C MET A 1 33.81 -2.92 -14.00
N ASN A 2 32.64 -3.56 -13.81
CA ASN A 2 32.50 -4.61 -12.80
C ASN A 2 33.56 -5.69 -13.08
N PRO A 3 34.50 -5.93 -12.16
CA PRO A 3 35.57 -6.91 -12.37
C PRO A 3 35.04 -8.34 -12.50
N ASP A 4 33.83 -8.62 -12.01
CA ASP A 4 33.12 -9.88 -12.20
C ASP A 4 31.67 -9.64 -12.66
N PRO A 5 31.39 -9.64 -13.98
CA PRO A 5 30.06 -9.39 -14.50
C PRO A 5 29.04 -10.50 -14.20
N THR A 6 29.46 -11.60 -13.57
CA THR A 6 28.56 -12.69 -13.12
C THR A 6 28.14 -12.54 -11.67
N SER A 7 28.77 -11.64 -10.93
CA SER A 7 28.41 -11.30 -9.55
C SER A 7 27.68 -9.96 -9.46
N ASN A 8 26.75 -9.90 -8.50
CA ASN A 8 26.04 -8.68 -8.10
C ASN A 8 26.67 -8.02 -6.85
N ASP A 9 27.82 -8.54 -6.39
CA ASP A 9 28.50 -8.00 -5.21
C ASP A 9 29.00 -6.57 -5.46
N TYR A 10 29.08 -5.78 -4.40
CA TYR A 10 29.70 -4.45 -4.45
C TYR A 10 31.19 -4.56 -4.82
N PHE A 11 31.68 -3.57 -5.56
CA PHE A 11 33.07 -3.51 -5.98
C PHE A 11 33.56 -2.05 -6.04
N PRO A 12 34.88 -1.81 -5.87
CA PRO A 12 35.42 -0.46 -5.92
C PRO A 12 35.57 -0.03 -7.38
N ILE A 13 35.22 1.22 -7.68
CA ILE A 13 35.38 1.80 -9.01
C ILE A 13 35.91 3.23 -8.91
N ARG A 14 36.86 3.57 -9.78
CA ARG A 14 37.38 4.93 -9.88
C ARG A 14 36.41 5.81 -10.67
N ILE A 15 36.00 6.92 -10.07
CA ILE A 15 35.10 7.93 -10.64
C ILE A 15 35.83 9.25 -10.91
N PRO A 16 35.30 10.16 -11.74
CA PRO A 16 36.00 11.37 -12.17
C PRO A 16 35.96 12.53 -11.16
N PHE A 17 35.42 12.32 -9.96
CA PHE A 17 35.31 13.32 -8.91
C PHE A 17 35.49 12.69 -7.53
N GLU A 18 35.64 13.54 -6.52
CA GLU A 18 35.78 13.16 -5.12
C GLU A 18 34.67 13.80 -4.30
N VAL A 19 34.31 13.17 -3.18
CA VAL A 19 33.35 13.69 -2.23
C VAL A 19 34.09 14.09 -0.96
N TRP A 20 33.80 15.29 -0.48
CA TRP A 20 34.47 15.88 0.68
C TRP A 20 33.45 16.37 1.69
N ASP A 21 33.67 16.02 2.95
CA ASP A 21 33.07 16.68 4.09
C ASP A 21 33.91 17.93 4.40
N LEU A 22 33.33 19.11 4.19
CA LEU A 22 34.02 20.38 4.40
C LEU A 22 34.06 20.79 5.88
N ASP A 23 33.20 20.20 6.71
CA ASP A 23 33.00 20.56 8.12
C ASP A 23 33.59 19.52 9.08
N ALA A 24 34.34 18.54 8.56
CA ALA A 24 34.98 17.50 9.35
C ALA A 24 35.90 18.06 10.45
N GLU A 25 35.93 17.38 11.59
CA GLU A 25 36.76 17.77 12.73
C GLU A 25 38.25 17.71 12.35
N GLY A 26 38.92 18.86 12.34
CA GLY A 26 40.31 18.99 11.90
C GLY A 26 40.49 19.52 10.47
N GLY A 27 39.40 19.85 9.76
CA GLY A 27 39.39 20.44 8.43
C GLY A 27 38.81 19.50 7.37
N PRO A 28 38.65 19.97 6.11
CA PRO A 28 38.00 19.21 5.06
C PRO A 28 38.60 17.81 4.87
N ALA A 29 37.76 16.79 4.85
CA ALA A 29 38.15 15.38 4.74
C ALA A 29 37.39 14.68 3.60
N GLN A 30 38.08 13.79 2.89
CA GLN A 30 37.47 12.98 1.84
C GLN A 30 36.64 11.85 2.46
N ILE A 31 35.46 11.61 1.89
CA ILE A 31 34.51 10.59 2.36
C ILE A 31 34.09 9.65 1.23
N ASP A 32 33.52 8.50 1.59
CA ASP A 32 33.09 7.48 0.64
C ASP A 32 31.74 7.81 -0.03
N ILE A 33 31.52 7.22 -1.21
CA ILE A 33 30.30 7.33 -1.99
C ILE A 33 29.97 5.98 -2.62
N ILE A 34 28.68 5.64 -2.64
CA ILE A 34 28.16 4.47 -3.35
C ILE A 34 27.42 4.95 -4.57
N ILE A 35 27.72 4.37 -5.73
CA ILE A 35 27.09 4.74 -6.99
C ILE A 35 26.36 3.53 -7.58
N LEU A 36 25.23 3.81 -8.22
CA LEU A 36 24.45 2.83 -8.96
C LEU A 36 23.99 3.46 -10.28
N ASP A 37 24.44 2.88 -11.39
CA ASP A 37 23.85 3.13 -12.70
C ASP A 37 22.69 2.16 -12.90
N ARG A 38 21.48 2.69 -13.11
CA ARG A 38 20.26 1.89 -13.29
C ARG A 38 20.14 1.26 -14.69
N MET A 39 20.81 1.81 -15.70
CA MET A 39 20.50 1.59 -17.11
C MET A 39 21.66 1.05 -17.95
N GLN A 40 22.92 1.19 -17.51
CA GLN A 40 24.05 0.70 -18.29
C GLN A 40 24.11 -0.82 -18.30
N SER A 41 24.03 -1.41 -19.49
CA SER A 41 23.96 -2.87 -19.71
C SER A 41 25.15 -3.35 -20.52
N VAL A 42 25.76 -4.46 -20.08
CA VAL A 42 26.87 -5.13 -20.78
C VAL A 42 26.49 -5.63 -22.17
N SER A 43 25.18 -5.83 -22.40
CA SER A 43 24.64 -6.38 -23.64
C SER A 43 24.24 -5.32 -24.66
N ALA A 44 24.21 -4.04 -24.28
CA ALA A 44 23.72 -2.95 -25.14
C ALA A 44 24.74 -2.52 -26.21
N GLY A 45 26.02 -2.89 -26.05
CA GLY A 45 27.13 -2.39 -26.88
C GLY A 45 27.43 -0.90 -26.65
N GLY A 46 28.69 -0.49 -26.79
CA GLY A 46 29.12 0.90 -26.59
C GLY A 46 30.09 1.10 -25.42
N ASP A 47 30.39 2.37 -25.12
CA ASP A 47 31.31 2.75 -24.06
C ASP A 47 30.70 2.49 -22.67
N PHE A 48 31.52 1.94 -21.77
CA PHE A 48 31.17 1.75 -20.37
C PHE A 48 31.71 2.93 -19.55
N TYR A 49 30.81 3.72 -18.99
CA TYR A 49 31.20 4.82 -18.11
C TYR A 49 31.30 4.34 -16.66
N ALA A 50 32.30 4.83 -15.93
CA ALA A 50 32.37 4.66 -14.48
C ALA A 50 31.31 5.53 -13.76
N PHE A 51 30.98 6.67 -14.38
CA PHE A 51 29.88 7.53 -14.00
C PHE A 51 29.24 8.03 -15.30
N ASN A 52 27.95 7.78 -15.50
CA ASN A 52 27.30 7.96 -16.80
C ASN A 52 26.76 9.40 -16.96
N PRO A 53 27.25 10.18 -17.94
CA PRO A 53 26.81 11.58 -18.12
C PRO A 53 25.42 11.70 -18.74
N TYR A 54 24.94 10.66 -19.44
CA TYR A 54 23.74 10.77 -20.26
C TYR A 54 22.47 10.25 -19.60
N ASN A 55 22.56 9.62 -18.42
CA ASN A 55 21.43 8.98 -17.78
C ASN A 55 21.42 9.23 -16.26
N ARG A 56 20.57 8.50 -15.52
CA ARG A 56 20.42 8.60 -14.08
C ARG A 56 21.50 7.81 -13.35
N MET A 57 22.34 8.52 -12.63
CA MET A 57 23.23 7.96 -11.62
C MET A 57 22.62 8.18 -10.24
N TYR A 58 22.38 7.09 -9.51
CA TYR A 58 22.03 7.16 -8.09
C TYR A 58 23.31 7.15 -7.27
N CYS A 59 23.39 8.02 -6.29
CA CYS A 59 24.54 8.20 -5.45
C CYS A 59 24.08 8.23 -4.00
N HIS A 60 24.72 7.46 -3.14
CA HIS A 60 24.51 7.54 -1.70
C HIS A 60 25.80 8.02 -1.05
N ILE A 61 25.70 9.11 -0.29
CA ILE A 61 26.83 9.63 0.47
C ILE A 61 27.02 8.75 1.70
N LEU A 62 28.23 8.22 1.84
CA LEU A 62 28.63 7.38 2.96
C LEU A 62 29.56 8.20 3.85
N HIS A 63 29.03 8.70 4.96
CA HIS A 63 29.73 9.63 5.85
C HIS A 63 30.72 8.89 6.76
N LYS A 64 31.74 8.31 6.13
CA LYS A 64 32.89 7.67 6.76
C LYS A 64 34.16 8.08 6.00
N PRO A 65 35.35 7.98 6.63
CA PRO A 65 36.61 8.30 5.94
C PRO A 65 36.78 7.47 4.67
N TYR A 66 37.27 8.11 3.61
CA TYR A 66 37.54 7.44 2.34
C TYR A 66 38.35 6.15 2.51
N SER A 67 37.93 5.09 1.81
CA SER A 67 38.59 3.79 1.82
C SER A 67 38.66 3.17 0.43
N GLU A 68 39.77 2.48 0.14
CA GLU A 68 39.89 1.65 -1.07
C GLU A 68 39.21 0.27 -0.90
N ALA A 69 38.79 -0.07 0.32
CA ALA A 69 38.05 -1.29 0.57
C ALA A 69 36.61 -1.19 0.05
N VAL A 70 36.02 -2.34 -0.30
CA VAL A 70 34.61 -2.41 -0.70
C VAL A 70 33.74 -2.03 0.49
N ALA A 71 32.82 -1.08 0.28
CA ALA A 71 31.80 -0.72 1.26
C ALA A 71 30.68 -1.77 1.30
N ASP A 72 30.10 -1.97 2.48
CA ASP A 72 28.99 -2.88 2.75
C ASP A 72 27.76 -2.10 3.26
N PRO A 73 27.01 -1.43 2.35
CA PRO A 73 25.85 -0.63 2.73
C PRO A 73 24.68 -1.43 3.29
N ASP A 74 24.67 -2.75 3.13
CA ASP A 74 23.55 -3.60 3.53
C ASP A 74 23.68 -4.08 4.99
N ASP A 75 24.86 -3.94 5.61
CA ASP A 75 25.12 -4.31 7.01
C ASP A 75 26.11 -3.35 7.69
N ALA A 76 27.42 -3.58 7.56
CA ALA A 76 28.42 -2.91 8.40
C ALA A 76 28.51 -1.39 8.19
N ASP A 77 28.22 -0.89 6.99
CA ASP A 77 28.30 0.53 6.67
C ASP A 77 26.93 1.23 6.61
N CYS A 78 25.82 0.51 6.88
CA CYS A 78 24.47 1.04 6.68
C CYS A 78 24.19 2.30 7.54
N GLU A 79 24.82 2.42 8.70
CA GLU A 79 24.66 3.55 9.62
C GLU A 79 25.32 4.85 9.13
N PHE A 80 26.27 4.77 8.20
CA PHE A 80 26.95 5.94 7.63
C PHE A 80 26.22 6.50 6.41
N LEU A 81 25.13 5.87 5.95
CA LEU A 81 24.35 6.35 4.82
C LEU A 81 23.59 7.61 5.20
N THR A 82 23.79 8.68 4.43
CA THR A 82 23.19 9.99 4.70
C THR A 82 22.29 10.44 3.55
N TRP A 83 22.86 11.05 2.51
CA TRP A 83 22.12 11.66 1.41
C TRP A 83 21.99 10.70 0.23
N ASN A 84 20.79 10.61 -0.34
CA ASN A 84 20.59 10.07 -1.68
C ASN A 84 20.58 11.23 -2.69
N LEU A 85 21.48 11.16 -3.66
CA LEU A 85 21.60 12.11 -4.76
C LEU A 85 21.29 11.40 -6.07
N VAL A 86 20.58 12.09 -6.96
CA VAL A 86 20.28 11.60 -8.31
C VAL A 86 20.81 12.61 -9.32
N PHE A 87 21.85 12.20 -10.05
CA PHE A 87 22.37 12.98 -11.16
C PHE A 87 21.63 12.58 -12.43
N TRP A 88 21.08 13.55 -13.15
CA TRP A 88 20.30 13.33 -14.37
C TRP A 88 20.94 14.10 -15.52
N GLY A 89 21.44 13.39 -16.53
CA GLY A 89 21.94 14.02 -17.76
C GLY A 89 22.97 15.11 -17.47
N THR A 90 24.02 14.73 -16.74
CA THR A 90 24.99 15.66 -16.18
C THR A 90 26.23 15.67 -17.05
N ASP A 91 26.43 16.74 -17.82
CA ASP A 91 27.72 17.05 -18.42
C ASP A 91 28.61 17.72 -17.36
N TRP A 92 29.88 17.32 -17.27
CA TRP A 92 30.86 17.93 -16.37
C TRP A 92 32.16 18.24 -17.11
N VAL A 93 32.83 19.31 -16.67
CA VAL A 93 34.20 19.64 -17.06
C VAL A 93 35.11 19.64 -15.83
N ALA A 94 36.43 19.68 -16.05
CA ALA A 94 37.37 19.78 -14.94
C ALA A 94 37.08 21.03 -14.09
N ASP A 95 37.25 20.90 -12.77
CA ASP A 95 37.04 21.93 -11.75
C ASP A 95 35.58 22.28 -11.40
N ASP A 96 34.59 21.61 -11.99
CA ASP A 96 33.20 21.76 -11.57
C ASP A 96 33.01 21.30 -10.13
N LYS A 97 32.23 22.08 -9.36
CA LYS A 97 31.92 21.81 -7.95
C LYS A 97 30.43 21.94 -7.69
N VAL A 98 29.87 20.94 -7.03
CA VAL A 98 28.54 21.01 -6.43
C VAL A 98 28.75 21.12 -4.93
N VAL A 99 28.31 22.24 -4.34
CA VAL A 99 28.45 22.50 -2.91
C VAL A 99 27.06 22.55 -2.29
N PHE A 100 26.81 21.67 -1.33
CA PHE A 100 25.58 21.68 -0.54
C PHE A 100 25.82 22.54 0.70
N GLN A 101 25.09 23.64 0.80
CA GLN A 101 25.07 24.49 1.99
C GLN A 101 23.65 24.47 2.56
N TYR A 102 23.56 24.33 3.87
CA TYR A 102 22.30 24.29 4.59
C TYR A 102 22.46 25.14 5.84
N ASP A 103 21.47 25.99 6.12
CA ASP A 103 21.58 27.05 7.14
C ASP A 103 21.63 26.51 8.58
N ASN A 104 21.26 25.24 8.79
CA ASN A 104 21.26 24.61 10.10
C ASN A 104 21.95 23.24 10.06
N PRO A 105 23.15 23.08 10.66
CA PRO A 105 23.89 21.82 10.61
C PRO A 105 23.08 20.68 11.23
N ILE A 106 23.13 19.48 10.62
CA ILE A 106 22.43 18.30 11.13
C ILE A 106 23.26 17.73 12.28
N LEU A 107 22.70 17.69 13.48
CA LEU A 107 23.35 17.19 14.69
C LEU A 107 22.94 15.74 14.95
N LEU A 108 23.85 14.80 14.68
CA LEU A 108 23.69 13.38 14.98
C LEU A 108 23.31 13.16 16.45
N GLY A 109 22.18 12.49 16.69
CA GLY A 109 21.67 12.19 18.03
C GLY A 109 20.90 13.32 18.72
N VAL A 110 20.82 14.52 18.12
CA VAL A 110 19.98 15.63 18.61
C VAL A 110 18.79 15.86 17.67
N ASP A 111 19.03 15.84 16.35
CA ASP A 111 17.97 16.06 15.38
C ASP A 111 17.10 14.82 15.21
N VAL A 112 15.79 15.01 15.32
CA VAL A 112 14.77 13.97 15.15
C VAL A 112 14.01 14.24 13.86
N PHE A 113 14.25 13.42 12.85
CA PHE A 113 13.44 13.41 11.64
C PHE A 113 12.20 12.54 11.87
N THR A 114 11.01 13.15 11.83
CA THR A 114 9.75 12.42 11.87
C THR A 114 9.20 12.34 10.46
N PHE A 115 8.97 11.12 9.99
CA PHE A 115 8.28 10.86 8.73
C PHE A 115 6.91 10.33 9.08
N GLU A 116 5.87 11.01 8.61
CA GLU A 116 4.50 10.52 8.67
C GLU A 116 4.12 10.01 7.29
N THR A 117 3.61 8.78 7.23
CA THR A 117 3.02 8.25 6.00
C THR A 117 1.54 8.61 5.98
N VAL A 118 1.08 9.19 4.87
CA VAL A 118 -0.36 9.32 4.63
C VAL A 118 -0.85 7.96 4.19
N LYS A 119 -1.91 7.46 4.83
CA LYS A 119 -2.58 6.21 4.47
C LYS A 119 -2.88 6.23 2.96
N THR A 120 -2.51 5.17 2.25
CA THR A 120 -2.91 4.99 0.84
C THR A 120 -4.43 4.89 0.80
N VAL A 121 -5.09 6.01 0.53
CA VAL A 121 -6.48 6.00 0.07
C VAL A 121 -6.39 5.42 -1.33
N GLY A 122 -6.81 4.17 -1.50
CA GLY A 122 -7.02 3.61 -2.84
C GLY A 122 -7.81 4.62 -3.66
N ASP A 123 -7.43 4.79 -4.92
CA ASP A 123 -7.96 5.82 -5.81
C ASP A 123 -9.46 6.03 -5.58
N VAL A 124 -9.85 7.23 -5.14
CA VAL A 124 -11.23 7.51 -4.70
C VAL A 124 -12.20 7.18 -5.85
N GLU A 125 -11.78 7.37 -7.11
CA GLU A 125 -12.55 6.96 -8.29
C GLU A 125 -12.82 5.45 -8.36
N LEU A 126 -11.83 4.61 -8.03
CA LEU A 126 -12.01 3.15 -7.98
C LEU A 126 -12.96 2.75 -6.85
N ALA A 127 -12.86 3.38 -5.68
CA ALA A 127 -13.78 3.13 -4.57
C ALA A 127 -15.23 3.54 -4.92
N GLU A 128 -15.43 4.63 -5.66
CA GLU A 128 -16.76 5.03 -6.14
C GLU A 128 -17.36 4.01 -7.13
N LEU A 129 -16.54 3.45 -8.04
CA LEU A 129 -16.97 2.40 -8.97
C LEU A 129 -17.31 1.09 -8.24
N ASP A 130 -16.56 0.72 -7.20
CA ASP A 130 -16.83 -0.48 -6.40
C ASP A 130 -18.17 -0.38 -5.64
N VAL A 131 -18.55 0.82 -5.18
CA VAL A 131 -19.86 1.08 -4.56
C VAL A 131 -21.02 0.79 -5.54
N GLU A 132 -20.82 0.98 -6.84
CA GLU A 132 -21.83 0.63 -7.83
C GLU A 132 -22.08 -0.88 -7.93
N MET A 133 -21.06 -1.69 -7.65
CA MET A 133 -21.11 -3.15 -7.72
C MET A 133 -21.70 -3.80 -6.45
N ILE A 134 -21.93 -3.04 -5.37
CA ILE A 134 -22.56 -3.55 -4.15
C ILE A 134 -23.90 -4.22 -4.48
N ASN A 135 -24.00 -5.50 -4.13
CA ASN A 135 -25.19 -6.30 -4.36
C ASN A 135 -25.40 -7.32 -3.22
N VAL A 136 -26.44 -8.14 -3.36
CA VAL A 136 -26.83 -9.17 -2.40
C VAL A 136 -27.17 -10.46 -3.13
N PHE A 137 -26.63 -11.59 -2.67
CA PHE A 137 -26.81 -12.90 -3.28
C PHE A 137 -27.10 -13.99 -2.23
N PRO A 138 -27.99 -14.96 -2.51
CA PRO A 138 -28.89 -15.00 -3.65
C PRO A 138 -30.03 -13.99 -3.49
N ASN A 139 -30.43 -13.37 -4.59
CA ASN A 139 -31.57 -12.46 -4.63
C ASN A 139 -32.34 -12.66 -5.95
N PRO A 140 -33.57 -13.21 -5.91
CA PRO A 140 -34.30 -13.61 -4.72
C PRO A 140 -33.69 -14.82 -3.98
N TYR A 141 -33.84 -14.85 -2.66
CA TYR A 141 -33.60 -16.05 -1.86
C TYR A 141 -34.83 -16.95 -1.92
N TYR A 142 -34.68 -18.14 -2.52
CA TYR A 142 -35.78 -19.10 -2.73
C TYR A 142 -35.61 -20.36 -1.90
N ALA A 143 -35.83 -20.24 -0.59
CA ALA A 143 -35.87 -21.36 0.35
C ALA A 143 -34.61 -22.26 0.43
N SER A 144 -33.58 -21.96 -0.37
CA SER A 144 -32.26 -22.58 -0.37
C SER A 144 -31.22 -21.62 -0.96
N ASN A 145 -29.97 -21.82 -0.53
CA ASN A 145 -28.77 -21.24 -1.12
C ASN A 145 -27.74 -22.38 -1.30
N PRO A 146 -27.05 -22.51 -2.45
CA PRO A 146 -26.06 -23.58 -2.68
C PRO A 146 -24.94 -23.66 -1.65
N GLY A 147 -24.64 -22.56 -0.95
CA GLY A 147 -23.66 -22.52 0.14
C GLY A 147 -24.16 -23.04 1.48
N GLU A 148 -25.44 -23.40 1.60
CA GLU A 148 -26.03 -23.92 2.83
C GLU A 148 -25.66 -25.39 3.02
N THR A 149 -25.03 -25.70 4.14
CA THR A 149 -24.64 -27.09 4.49
C THR A 149 -25.75 -27.82 5.25
N ASN A 150 -26.73 -27.09 5.79
CA ASN A 150 -27.82 -27.63 6.61
C ASN A 150 -29.11 -26.81 6.41
N ARG A 151 -30.27 -27.45 6.58
CA ARG A 151 -31.62 -26.84 6.45
C ARG A 151 -31.93 -25.69 7.42
N PHE A 152 -31.10 -25.54 8.45
CA PHE A 152 -31.21 -24.49 9.47
C PHE A 152 -30.29 -23.30 9.20
N ASP A 153 -29.31 -23.47 8.32
CA ASP A 153 -28.37 -22.43 7.95
C ASP A 153 -28.92 -21.73 6.70
N ARG A 154 -29.55 -20.58 6.89
CA ARG A 154 -30.15 -19.79 5.81
C ARG A 154 -29.49 -18.44 5.77
N PHE A 155 -28.93 -18.05 4.63
CA PHE A 155 -28.30 -16.74 4.55
C PHE A 155 -28.30 -16.15 3.15
N VAL A 156 -28.28 -14.82 3.13
CA VAL A 156 -27.86 -14.02 1.98
C VAL A 156 -26.56 -13.31 2.31
N THR A 157 -25.77 -13.00 1.30
CA THR A 157 -24.47 -12.36 1.42
C THR A 157 -24.50 -11.05 0.66
N PHE A 158 -24.20 -9.95 1.35
CA PHE A 158 -23.82 -8.69 0.73
C PHE A 158 -22.38 -8.79 0.27
N ASN A 159 -22.09 -8.31 -0.94
CA ASN A 159 -20.76 -8.36 -1.55
C ASN A 159 -20.32 -6.99 -2.11
N HIS A 160 -19.04 -6.89 -2.48
CA HIS A 160 -18.39 -5.65 -2.92
C HIS A 160 -18.46 -4.51 -1.89
N LEU A 161 -18.57 -4.85 -0.60
CA LEU A 161 -18.50 -3.85 0.46
C LEU A 161 -17.05 -3.39 0.62
N PRO A 162 -16.81 -2.09 0.89
CA PRO A 162 -15.46 -1.60 1.07
C PRO A 162 -14.81 -2.24 2.31
N PRO A 163 -13.49 -2.44 2.28
CA PRO A 163 -12.74 -2.91 3.45
C PRO A 163 -12.80 -1.85 4.57
N LEU A 164 -12.68 -2.27 5.84
CA LEU A 164 -12.73 -1.35 6.99
C LEU A 164 -11.63 -0.28 6.89
N SER A 165 -10.48 -0.64 6.33
CA SER A 165 -9.41 0.30 6.00
C SER A 165 -9.82 1.43 5.04
N VAL A 166 -10.89 1.31 4.27
CA VAL A 166 -11.38 2.37 3.36
C VAL A 166 -12.56 3.13 3.95
N SER A 167 -13.57 2.43 4.47
CA SER A 167 -14.76 3.06 5.04
C SER A 167 -15.43 2.17 6.07
N GLU A 168 -15.90 2.76 7.17
CA GLU A 168 -16.88 2.11 8.02
C GLU A 168 -18.16 1.86 7.20
N THR A 169 -18.74 0.67 7.32
CA THR A 169 -19.95 0.30 6.55
C THR A 169 -21.04 -0.19 7.49
N THR A 170 -22.21 0.45 7.43
CA THR A 170 -23.39 0.02 8.18
C THR A 170 -24.48 -0.46 7.22
N ILE A 171 -25.01 -1.67 7.45
CA ILE A 171 -26.15 -2.21 6.70
C ILE A 171 -27.38 -2.25 7.60
N ARG A 172 -28.44 -1.55 7.20
CA ARG A 172 -29.74 -1.57 7.90
C ARG A 172 -30.79 -2.21 7.02
N ILE A 173 -31.52 -3.17 7.57
CA ILE A 173 -32.54 -3.90 6.83
C ILE A 173 -33.92 -3.49 7.36
N PHE A 174 -34.80 -3.10 6.45
CA PHE A 174 -36.16 -2.66 6.73
C PHE A 174 -37.18 -3.54 6.03
N ASN A 175 -38.35 -3.71 6.64
CA ASN A 175 -39.52 -4.24 5.93
C ASN A 175 -40.20 -3.13 5.10
N LEU A 176 -41.21 -3.49 4.30
CA LEU A 176 -41.97 -2.51 3.50
C LEU A 176 -42.73 -1.46 4.31
N ALA A 177 -42.96 -1.70 5.60
CA ALA A 177 -43.56 -0.73 6.52
C ALA A 177 -42.54 0.26 7.11
N GLY A 178 -41.25 0.17 6.73
CA GLY A 178 -40.18 1.03 7.21
C GLY A 178 -39.65 0.65 8.61
N VAL A 179 -40.04 -0.50 9.15
CA VAL A 179 -39.54 -0.97 10.45
C VAL A 179 -38.19 -1.64 10.25
N GLN A 180 -37.18 -1.23 11.03
CA GLN A 180 -35.86 -1.86 11.02
C GLN A 180 -35.95 -3.27 11.62
N VAL A 181 -35.49 -4.25 10.86
CA VAL A 181 -35.54 -5.68 11.20
C VAL A 181 -34.19 -6.17 11.71
N ARG A 182 -33.09 -5.65 11.15
CA ARG A 182 -31.73 -6.03 11.48
C ARG A 182 -30.75 -4.89 11.20
N LYS A 183 -29.67 -4.80 11.97
CA LYS A 183 -28.52 -3.92 11.70
C LYS A 183 -27.22 -4.74 11.68
N PHE A 184 -26.30 -4.38 10.79
CA PHE A 184 -24.92 -4.86 10.77
C PHE A 184 -23.98 -3.66 10.77
N GLU A 185 -22.98 -3.70 11.64
CA GLU A 185 -21.81 -2.83 11.62
C GLU A 185 -20.65 -3.70 11.16
N LYS A 186 -20.06 -3.36 10.02
CA LYS A 186 -18.96 -4.13 9.45
C LYS A 186 -17.66 -3.72 10.11
N ASP A 187 -16.98 -4.68 10.72
CA ASP A 187 -15.76 -4.51 11.51
C ASP A 187 -14.56 -5.32 10.97
N ASP A 188 -14.66 -5.81 9.73
CA ASP A 188 -13.62 -6.61 9.09
C ASP A 188 -13.09 -6.00 7.77
N GLU A 189 -11.97 -6.51 7.29
CA GLU A 189 -11.35 -6.11 6.00
C GLU A 189 -11.92 -6.88 4.80
N THR A 190 -12.88 -7.79 5.00
CA THR A 190 -13.46 -8.57 3.90
C THR A 190 -14.45 -7.72 3.10
N GLN A 191 -14.84 -8.19 1.93
CA GLN A 191 -15.86 -7.51 1.11
C GLN A 191 -17.27 -8.07 1.32
N PHE A 192 -17.47 -8.90 2.36
CA PHE A 192 -18.67 -9.71 2.53
C PHE A 192 -19.31 -9.52 3.90
N VAL A 193 -20.64 -9.43 3.93
CA VAL A 193 -21.42 -9.51 5.17
C VAL A 193 -22.57 -10.49 4.96
N LYS A 194 -22.71 -11.47 5.85
CA LYS A 194 -23.78 -12.47 5.79
C LYS A 194 -24.94 -12.09 6.69
N TRP A 195 -26.14 -12.08 6.14
CA TRP A 195 -27.38 -12.01 6.90
C TRP A 195 -28.04 -13.39 6.95
N ASP A 196 -28.17 -13.93 8.16
CA ASP A 196 -28.77 -15.23 8.47
C ASP A 196 -30.31 -15.28 8.37
N LEU A 197 -30.92 -14.28 7.73
CA LEU A 197 -32.36 -14.11 7.57
C LEU A 197 -33.13 -14.10 8.89
N LYS A 198 -32.50 -13.64 9.98
CA LYS A 198 -33.15 -13.39 11.27
C LYS A 198 -33.25 -11.90 11.58
N ASN A 199 -34.22 -11.56 12.41
CA ASN A 199 -34.35 -10.22 12.97
C ASN A 199 -33.37 -10.02 14.14
N GLU A 200 -33.39 -8.83 14.74
CA GLU A 200 -32.57 -8.48 15.89
C GLU A 200 -32.77 -9.43 17.09
N SER A 201 -33.99 -9.96 17.26
CA SER A 201 -34.33 -10.93 18.31
C SER A 201 -33.90 -12.37 17.98
N GLY A 202 -33.21 -12.61 16.88
CA GLY A 202 -32.78 -13.94 16.45
C GLY A 202 -33.92 -14.83 15.94
N LEU A 203 -35.07 -14.25 15.57
CA LEU A 203 -36.19 -14.97 14.99
C LEU A 203 -36.15 -14.88 13.46
N PRO A 204 -36.46 -15.97 12.72
CA PRO A 204 -36.52 -15.94 11.26
C PRO A 204 -37.48 -14.87 10.76
N VAL A 205 -37.07 -14.13 9.74
CA VAL A 205 -37.93 -13.12 9.11
C VAL A 205 -38.94 -13.78 8.17
N ALA A 206 -40.11 -13.14 8.01
CA ALA A 206 -41.15 -13.62 7.13
C ALA A 206 -40.72 -13.56 5.64
N SER A 207 -41.36 -14.36 4.80
CA SER A 207 -41.25 -14.20 3.35
C SER A 207 -41.78 -12.83 2.92
N GLY A 208 -41.06 -12.13 2.05
CA GLY A 208 -41.43 -10.80 1.60
C GLY A 208 -40.27 -10.03 0.99
N ILE A 209 -40.53 -8.76 0.70
CA ILE A 209 -39.54 -7.80 0.21
C ILE A 209 -38.99 -7.02 1.39
N TYR A 210 -37.67 -6.88 1.42
CA TYR A 210 -36.93 -6.07 2.37
C TYR A 210 -36.11 -5.02 1.63
N ILE A 211 -35.83 -3.92 2.30
CA ILE A 211 -34.96 -2.85 1.82
C ILE A 211 -33.69 -2.90 2.66
N ALA A 212 -32.54 -3.13 2.01
CA ALA A 212 -31.25 -3.01 2.65
C ALA A 212 -30.64 -1.65 2.28
N TYR A 213 -30.43 -0.83 3.30
CA TYR A 213 -29.77 0.47 3.21
C TYR A 213 -28.33 0.32 3.69
N VAL A 214 -27.38 0.54 2.80
CA VAL A 214 -25.94 0.46 3.05
C VAL A 214 -25.40 1.89 3.11
N ASP A 215 -24.79 2.23 4.23
CA ASP A 215 -24.25 3.56 4.53
C ASP A 215 -22.74 3.49 4.67
N MET A 216 -22.02 4.34 3.92
CA MET A 216 -20.57 4.41 3.87
C MET A 216 -20.14 5.89 4.03
N PRO A 217 -20.07 6.38 5.28
CA PRO A 217 -19.85 7.80 5.57
C PRO A 217 -18.52 8.33 5.04
N ASP A 218 -17.43 7.55 5.11
CA ASP A 218 -16.09 8.00 4.70
C ASP A 218 -15.99 8.21 3.18
N LEU A 219 -16.81 7.49 2.40
CA LEU A 219 -16.95 7.69 0.96
C LEU A 219 -18.04 8.70 0.60
N GLY A 220 -18.84 9.15 1.56
CA GLY A 220 -20.00 10.00 1.32
C GLY A 220 -21.08 9.35 0.42
N LYS A 221 -21.12 8.01 0.36
CA LYS A 221 -22.03 7.26 -0.53
C LYS A 221 -23.01 6.41 0.28
N GLN A 222 -24.18 6.19 -0.34
CA GLN A 222 -25.24 5.34 0.17
C GLN A 222 -25.75 4.44 -0.97
N LYS A 223 -26.09 3.20 -0.64
CA LYS A 223 -26.68 2.25 -1.59
C LYS A 223 -27.96 1.66 -1.00
N VAL A 224 -29.01 1.59 -1.83
CA VAL A 224 -30.27 0.95 -1.47
C VAL A 224 -30.48 -0.29 -2.34
N LEU A 225 -30.61 -1.45 -1.70
CA LEU A 225 -30.89 -2.72 -2.34
C LEU A 225 -32.29 -3.22 -1.96
N LYS A 226 -32.96 -3.89 -2.91
CA LYS A 226 -34.22 -4.61 -2.68
C LYS A 226 -33.92 -6.08 -2.56
N VAL A 227 -34.25 -6.69 -1.42
CA VAL A 227 -33.98 -8.10 -1.13
C VAL A 227 -35.29 -8.86 -1.08
N PHE A 228 -35.42 -9.89 -1.90
CA PHE A 228 -36.61 -10.73 -1.96
C PHE A 228 -36.35 -12.04 -1.22
N ILE A 229 -37.09 -12.31 -0.16
CA ILE A 229 -36.94 -13.51 0.67
C ILE A 229 -38.18 -14.38 0.56
N VAL A 230 -38.00 -15.64 0.18
CA VAL A 230 -39.03 -16.69 0.24
C VAL A 230 -38.52 -17.79 1.16
N GLN A 231 -39.05 -17.83 2.38
CA GLN A 231 -38.75 -18.89 3.34
C GLN A 231 -39.45 -20.20 2.94
N SER A 232 -38.79 -21.34 3.16
CA SER A 232 -39.49 -22.63 3.08
C SER A 232 -40.51 -22.75 4.21
N LYS A 233 -41.62 -23.43 3.89
CA LYS A 233 -42.64 -23.82 4.87
C LYS A 233 -42.00 -24.65 5.97
N GLN A 234 -41.90 -24.11 7.19
CA GLN A 234 -41.52 -24.89 8.36
C GLN A 234 -42.63 -25.90 8.65
N MET A 235 -42.35 -27.19 8.47
CA MET A 235 -43.19 -28.27 9.00
C MET A 235 -42.53 -28.79 10.28
N LEU A 236 -43.26 -28.73 11.40
CA LEU A 236 -42.88 -29.41 12.64
C LEU A 236 -42.98 -30.92 12.40
N GLN A 237 -41.85 -31.63 12.46
CA GLN A 237 -41.87 -33.08 12.54
C GLN A 237 -42.24 -33.48 13.96
N TYR A 238 -43.45 -34.03 14.13
CA TYR A 238 -43.76 -34.86 15.28
C TYR A 238 -43.06 -36.20 15.09
N TYR A 239 -42.19 -36.58 16.03
CA TYR A 239 -41.64 -37.92 16.17
C TYR A 239 -42.52 -38.73 17.13
#